data_AF-A0A929UFP4-F1
#
_entry.id   AF-A0A929UFP4-F1
#
_cell.length_a   1.000
_cell.length_b   1.000
_cell.length_c   1.000
_cell.angle_alpha   90.00
_cell.angle_beta   90.00
_cell.angle_gamma   90.00
#
_symmetry.space_group_name_H-M   'P 1'
#
loop_
_entity.id
_entity.type
_entity.pdbx_description
1 polymer ?
#
loop_
_entity_poly.entity_id
_entity_poly.type
_entity_poly.pdbx_seq_one_letter_code
_entity_poly.pdbx_strand_id
1 'polypeptide(L)'
;MASLRLSDLFWETYRLVYVLKGILLPAESTQDASAGVPWTFDSTSCYLPLFGFSLTLTYLLREKRRIFSRKEDAWLSRLICFLLLVSVIKGINAVFTLFTDKVYHRWWFMLVLMMALAGCKVLEEEKEKAICKGIFGNALCILMLLLSAYLFPGEGEAASALYRPVRFAFLCMIGVAAPMVWALLVKIARNRKRRDAGEEETKGIPIRLTLVCACLGAICTSILAIWQFRQGTDEQAMLSAYQVGGQLLEEDPQYRYALSDNAYVMSGAAKGLGSWSSTASNALTEFDGLFDFWLGDKRLVKVTVPGLQELLGGRYELYRGNLHEASRIGNGESEAGGALETKSLSETEVLQSFTVSGESYHVIQKAACPIGYAVDSYITEPDLRRFDKEDRGVLLLHAVVIADHDRNLLSEKSAGLQRLSVAEA
;
A
#
# COMPACT_ATOMS: atom_id res chain seq x y z
N MET A 1 -1.35 -14.29 -27.10
CA MET A 1 -2.43 -14.76 -26.20
C MET A 1 -1.77 -15.41 -24.99
N ALA A 2 -1.94 -14.84 -23.80
CA ALA A 2 -1.42 -15.45 -22.57
C ALA A 2 -2.26 -16.70 -22.25
N SER A 3 -1.60 -17.84 -22.00
CA SER A 3 -2.26 -19.07 -21.53
C SER A 3 -2.70 -18.87 -20.08
N LEU A 4 -3.99 -19.00 -19.79
CA LEU A 4 -4.51 -18.94 -18.42
C LEU A 4 -4.00 -20.15 -17.63
N ARG A 5 -3.17 -19.95 -16.60
CA ARG A 5 -2.65 -21.03 -15.76
C ARG A 5 -3.50 -21.18 -14.50
N LEU A 6 -3.54 -22.36 -13.90
CA LEU A 6 -4.21 -22.57 -12.61
C LEU A 6 -3.65 -21.66 -11.50
N SER A 7 -2.36 -21.31 -11.57
CA SER A 7 -1.69 -20.34 -10.69
C SER A 7 -2.28 -18.92 -10.78
N ASP A 8 -3.00 -18.62 -11.86
CA ASP A 8 -3.62 -17.30 -12.05
C ASP A 8 -4.99 -17.25 -11.36
N LEU A 9 -5.60 -18.41 -11.09
CA LEU A 9 -6.93 -18.52 -10.50
C LEU A 9 -6.93 -18.59 -8.97
N PHE A 10 -5.88 -19.16 -8.37
CA PHE A 10 -5.78 -19.37 -6.92
C PHE A 10 -4.65 -18.55 -6.29
N TRP A 11 -4.79 -18.26 -5.00
CA TRP A 11 -3.75 -17.62 -4.22
C TRP A 11 -2.56 -18.54 -4.02
N GLU A 12 -1.36 -17.96 -4.02
CA GLU A 12 -0.19 -18.59 -3.39
C GLU A 12 -0.47 -18.78 -1.89
N THR A 13 0.13 -19.81 -1.30
CA THR A 13 -0.21 -20.25 0.07
C THR A 13 0.00 -19.15 1.11
N TYR A 14 1.09 -18.38 1.02
CA TYR A 14 1.34 -17.26 1.92
C TYR A 14 0.36 -16.09 1.71
N ARG A 15 -0.12 -15.86 0.48
CA ARG A 15 -1.18 -14.86 0.21
C ARG A 15 -2.52 -15.31 0.77
N LEU A 16 -2.82 -16.61 0.75
CA LEU A 16 -4.01 -17.13 1.41
C LEU A 16 -3.95 -16.89 2.93
N VAL A 17 -2.79 -17.12 3.56
CA VAL A 17 -2.56 -16.78 4.98
C VAL A 17 -2.80 -15.29 5.22
N TYR A 18 -2.30 -14.43 4.34
CA TYR A 18 -2.50 -12.98 4.42
C TYR A 18 -3.98 -12.57 4.33
N VAL A 19 -4.73 -13.14 3.39
CA VAL A 19 -6.19 -12.92 3.24
C VAL A 19 -6.94 -13.39 4.49
N LEU A 20 -6.69 -14.60 4.95
CA LEU A 20 -7.38 -15.16 6.12
C LEU A 20 -7.06 -14.39 7.41
N LYS A 21 -5.81 -13.94 7.55
CA LYS A 21 -5.37 -13.06 8.65
C LYS A 21 -6.19 -11.76 8.66
N GLY A 22 -6.40 -11.14 7.50
CA GLY A 22 -7.20 -9.93 7.39
C GLY A 22 -8.67 -10.07 7.84
N ILE A 23 -9.21 -11.29 7.80
CA ILE A 23 -10.57 -11.61 8.27
C ILE A 23 -10.59 -11.89 9.78
N LEU A 24 -9.60 -12.63 10.27
CA LEU A 24 -9.65 -13.26 11.59
C LEU A 24 -8.93 -12.45 12.68
N LEU A 25 -7.90 -11.69 12.33
CA LEU A 25 -7.02 -11.01 13.29
C LEU A 25 -7.11 -9.49 13.18
N PRO A 26 -6.82 -8.75 14.26
CA PRO A 26 -6.73 -7.29 14.20
C PRO A 26 -5.74 -6.81 13.13
N ALA A 27 -5.98 -5.58 12.64
CA ALA A 27 -5.07 -4.94 11.71
C ALA A 27 -3.65 -4.83 12.28
N GLU A 28 -2.66 -4.95 11.39
CA GLU A 28 -1.25 -4.79 11.71
C GLU A 28 -0.55 -3.85 10.71
N SER A 29 0.71 -3.52 10.97
CA SER A 29 1.50 -2.66 10.09
C SER A 29 1.62 -3.25 8.68
N THR A 30 1.28 -2.46 7.66
CA THR A 30 1.43 -2.81 6.24
C THR A 30 2.88 -2.86 5.78
N GLN A 31 3.75 -2.13 6.47
CA GLN A 31 5.18 -2.11 6.18
C GLN A 31 5.90 -3.36 6.70
N ASP A 32 5.25 -4.10 7.60
CA ASP A 32 5.98 -4.99 8.46
C ASP A 32 5.08 -6.06 9.10
N ALA A 33 4.44 -6.83 8.23
CA ALA A 33 3.44 -7.82 8.61
C ALA A 33 4.06 -9.06 9.27
N SER A 34 3.32 -9.67 10.19
CA SER A 34 3.82 -10.78 10.98
C SER A 34 3.73 -12.14 10.29
N ALA A 35 2.79 -12.30 9.35
CA ALA A 35 2.61 -13.51 8.57
C ALA A 35 1.93 -13.25 7.21
N GLY A 36 2.12 -14.17 6.27
CA GLY A 36 1.54 -14.14 4.93
C GLY A 36 2.45 -13.38 3.96
N VAL A 37 2.14 -12.12 3.67
CA VAL A 37 2.99 -11.23 2.85
C VAL A 37 3.78 -10.31 3.81
N PRO A 38 5.12 -10.22 3.74
CA PRO A 38 5.94 -9.41 4.66
C PRO A 38 5.62 -7.91 4.64
N TRP A 39 5.36 -7.37 3.45
CA TRP A 39 5.10 -5.96 3.22
C TRP A 39 4.11 -5.80 2.07
N THR A 40 3.00 -5.07 2.30
CA THR A 40 2.00 -4.79 1.25
C THR A 40 0.98 -3.75 1.71
N PHE A 41 0.53 -2.92 0.77
CA PHE A 41 -0.49 -1.89 0.95
C PHE A 41 -1.85 -2.24 0.31
N ASP A 42 -2.12 -3.53 0.12
CA ASP A 42 -3.29 -4.08 -0.60
C ASP A 42 -4.64 -3.94 0.15
N SER A 43 -4.65 -3.25 1.30
CA SER A 43 -5.83 -2.93 2.12
C SER A 43 -6.69 -4.14 2.48
N THR A 44 -6.12 -5.10 3.23
CA THR A 44 -6.78 -6.38 3.55
C THR A 44 -7.09 -6.53 5.04
N SER A 45 -8.01 -5.73 5.56
CA SER A 45 -8.49 -5.92 6.93
C SER A 45 -9.99 -5.73 7.03
N CYS A 46 -10.68 -6.73 7.54
CA CYS A 46 -12.11 -6.70 7.82
C CYS A 46 -12.45 -7.15 9.24
N TYR A 47 -11.46 -7.20 10.13
CA TYR A 47 -11.66 -7.55 11.53
C TYR A 47 -12.58 -6.54 12.24
N LEU A 48 -13.67 -7.02 12.82
CA LEU A 48 -14.54 -6.22 13.68
C LEU A 48 -13.92 -6.12 15.08
N PRO A 49 -13.60 -4.91 15.59
CA PRO A 49 -13.07 -4.76 16.93
C PRO A 49 -13.92 -5.46 17.98
N LEU A 50 -13.28 -6.08 18.98
CA LEU A 50 -13.86 -6.95 20.01
C LEU A 50 -14.34 -8.32 19.51
N PHE A 51 -15.08 -8.37 18.40
CA PHE A 51 -15.81 -9.57 17.98
C PHE A 51 -15.06 -10.44 16.97
N GLY A 52 -14.16 -9.87 16.17
CA GLY A 52 -13.58 -10.51 15.00
C GLY A 52 -14.66 -11.12 14.11
N PHE A 53 -14.48 -12.38 13.70
CA PHE A 53 -15.46 -13.12 12.89
C PHE A 53 -16.52 -13.86 13.74
N SER A 54 -16.46 -13.78 15.07
CA SER A 54 -17.27 -14.65 15.96
C SER A 54 -18.78 -14.46 15.83
N LEU A 55 -19.29 -13.22 15.84
CA LEU A 55 -20.72 -12.94 15.72
C LEU A 55 -21.23 -13.28 14.32
N THR A 56 -20.45 -12.95 13.28
CA THR A 56 -20.75 -13.35 11.90
C THR A 56 -20.86 -14.87 11.79
N LEU A 57 -19.94 -15.61 12.41
CA LEU A 57 -19.96 -17.06 12.39
C LEU A 57 -21.18 -17.61 13.16
N THR A 58 -21.56 -17.02 14.30
CA THR A 58 -22.82 -17.36 14.98
C THR A 58 -24.02 -17.19 14.05
N TYR A 59 -24.10 -16.07 13.33
CA TYR A 59 -25.16 -15.80 12.36
C TYR A 59 -25.21 -16.86 11.24
N LEU A 60 -24.06 -17.16 10.63
CA LEU A 60 -23.97 -18.14 9.53
C LEU A 60 -24.31 -19.57 10.00
N LEU A 61 -23.82 -19.98 11.18
CA LEU A 61 -24.10 -21.31 11.74
C LEU A 61 -25.59 -21.51 12.04
N ARG A 62 -26.28 -20.45 12.46
CA ARG A 62 -27.73 -20.42 12.66
C ARG A 62 -28.48 -20.56 11.35
N GLU A 63 -28.11 -19.74 10.36
CA GLU A 63 -28.81 -19.65 9.09
C GLU A 63 -28.36 -20.69 8.06
N LYS A 64 -27.42 -21.58 8.39
CA LYS A 64 -26.88 -22.60 7.48
C LYS A 64 -27.92 -23.38 6.69
N ARG A 65 -29.06 -23.71 7.33
CA ARG A 65 -30.17 -24.44 6.67
C ARG A 65 -30.95 -23.56 5.69
N ARG A 66 -30.99 -22.25 5.93
CA ARG A 66 -31.63 -21.25 5.07
C ARG A 66 -30.74 -20.83 3.90
N ILE A 67 -29.40 -20.91 4.02
CA ILE A 67 -28.45 -20.56 2.95
C ILE A 67 -28.76 -21.33 1.65
N PHE A 68 -29.06 -22.62 1.75
CA PHE A 68 -29.39 -23.49 0.61
C PHE A 68 -30.90 -23.56 0.33
N SER A 69 -31.72 -22.85 1.09
CA SER A 69 -33.17 -22.78 0.88
C SER A 69 -33.52 -21.68 -0.13
N ARG A 70 -34.54 -21.90 -0.96
CA ARG A 70 -35.02 -20.92 -1.97
C ARG A 70 -35.76 -19.70 -1.36
N LYS A 71 -35.86 -19.61 -0.03
CA LYS A 71 -36.53 -18.48 0.64
C LYS A 71 -35.72 -17.18 0.49
N GLU A 72 -36.42 -16.08 0.22
CA GLU A 72 -35.82 -14.76 0.01
C GLU A 72 -35.05 -14.24 1.24
N ASP A 73 -35.44 -14.66 2.45
CA ASP A 73 -34.90 -14.20 3.73
C ASP A 73 -33.39 -14.47 3.96
N ALA A 74 -32.77 -15.38 3.20
CA ALA A 74 -31.37 -15.79 3.38
C ALA A 74 -30.34 -14.90 2.64
N TRP A 75 -30.74 -13.70 2.17
CA TRP A 75 -29.88 -12.86 1.32
C TRP A 75 -28.57 -12.47 2.01
N LEU A 76 -28.60 -12.14 3.31
CA LEU A 76 -27.42 -11.67 4.05
C LEU A 76 -26.38 -12.77 4.18
N SER A 77 -26.78 -13.99 4.58
CA SER A 77 -25.84 -15.12 4.65
C SER A 77 -25.27 -15.48 3.28
N ARG A 78 -26.11 -15.47 2.23
CA ARG A 78 -25.66 -15.74 0.85
C ARG A 78 -24.65 -14.70 0.38
N LEU A 79 -24.90 -13.43 0.65
CA LEU A 79 -23.99 -12.35 0.30
C LEU A 79 -22.68 -12.44 1.09
N ILE A 80 -22.72 -12.70 2.40
CA ILE A 80 -21.50 -12.90 3.20
C ILE A 80 -20.69 -14.10 2.67
N CYS A 81 -21.33 -15.24 2.42
CA CYS A 81 -20.65 -16.42 1.87
C CYS A 81 -20.07 -16.15 0.47
N PHE A 82 -20.80 -15.43 -0.38
CA PHE A 82 -20.31 -15.01 -1.69
C PHE A 82 -19.07 -14.12 -1.57
N LEU A 83 -19.14 -13.07 -0.74
CA LEU A 83 -18.01 -12.16 -0.51
C LEU A 83 -16.81 -12.91 0.07
N LEU A 84 -17.00 -13.81 1.03
CA LEU A 84 -15.91 -14.64 1.57
C LEU A 84 -15.30 -15.58 0.50
N LEU A 85 -16.12 -16.14 -0.38
CA LEU A 85 -15.67 -16.98 -1.49
C LEU A 85 -14.83 -16.16 -2.48
N VAL A 86 -15.28 -14.95 -2.83
CA VAL A 86 -14.52 -14.02 -3.69
C VAL A 86 -13.17 -13.70 -3.04
N SER A 87 -13.11 -13.45 -1.72
CA SER A 87 -11.87 -13.15 -1.02
C SER A 87 -10.81 -14.25 -1.15
N VAL A 88 -11.23 -15.53 -1.13
CA VAL A 88 -10.28 -16.66 -1.14
C VAL A 88 -9.95 -17.18 -2.55
N ILE A 89 -10.57 -16.64 -3.61
CA ILE A 89 -10.31 -17.02 -5.00
C ILE A 89 -9.77 -15.83 -5.79
N LYS A 90 -8.46 -15.86 -6.09
CA LYS A 90 -7.74 -14.81 -6.83
C LYS A 90 -8.44 -14.39 -8.12
N GLY A 91 -8.81 -15.33 -8.97
CA GLY A 91 -9.39 -15.00 -10.28
C GLY A 91 -10.78 -14.34 -10.20
N ILE A 92 -11.57 -14.64 -9.16
CA ILE A 92 -12.86 -13.96 -8.95
C ILE A 92 -12.62 -12.60 -8.29
N ASN A 93 -11.68 -12.52 -7.34
CA ASN A 93 -11.27 -11.25 -6.74
C ASN A 93 -10.82 -10.24 -7.80
N ALA A 94 -10.09 -10.68 -8.83
CA ALA A 94 -9.62 -9.86 -9.93
C ALA A 94 -10.74 -9.14 -10.70
N VAL A 95 -11.98 -9.64 -10.67
CA VAL A 95 -13.13 -8.96 -11.30
C VAL A 95 -13.37 -7.58 -10.66
N PHE A 96 -13.19 -7.45 -9.33
CA PHE A 96 -13.35 -6.18 -8.62
C PHE A 96 -12.24 -5.17 -8.94
N THR A 97 -11.14 -5.64 -9.52
CA THR A 97 -10.02 -4.81 -9.97
C THR A 97 -9.93 -4.76 -11.50
N LEU A 98 -10.97 -5.19 -12.22
CA LEU A 98 -10.99 -5.24 -13.70
C LEU A 98 -9.79 -6.01 -14.30
N PHE A 99 -9.39 -7.09 -13.63
CA PHE A 99 -8.26 -7.96 -13.98
C PHE A 99 -6.90 -7.26 -14.02
N THR A 100 -6.71 -6.21 -13.20
CA THR A 100 -5.37 -5.70 -12.95
C THR A 100 -4.52 -6.74 -12.22
N ASP A 101 -3.20 -6.62 -12.39
CA ASP A 101 -2.18 -7.44 -11.73
C ASP A 101 -2.11 -7.20 -10.21
N LYS A 102 -2.65 -6.07 -9.73
CA LYS A 102 -2.69 -5.72 -8.32
C LYS A 102 -3.76 -6.49 -7.56
N VAL A 103 -3.32 -7.12 -6.47
CA VAL A 103 -4.14 -7.90 -5.55
C VAL A 103 -4.80 -6.97 -4.53
N TYR A 104 -5.88 -6.28 -4.90
CA TYR A 104 -6.50 -5.28 -4.03
C TYR A 104 -7.82 -5.75 -3.43
N HIS A 105 -8.07 -5.46 -2.15
CA HIS A 105 -9.31 -5.85 -1.44
C HIS A 105 -10.15 -4.64 -0.98
N ARG A 106 -10.10 -3.52 -1.71
CA ARG A 106 -10.88 -2.29 -1.41
C ARG A 106 -12.35 -2.59 -1.17
N TRP A 107 -12.92 -3.49 -1.96
CA TRP A 107 -14.32 -3.91 -1.89
C TRP A 107 -14.70 -4.62 -0.57
N TRP A 108 -13.74 -4.99 0.28
CA TRP A 108 -14.01 -5.57 1.61
C TRP A 108 -14.78 -4.64 2.53
N PHE A 109 -14.89 -3.34 2.23
CA PHE A 109 -15.85 -2.48 2.94
C PHE A 109 -17.27 -3.08 2.91
N MET A 110 -17.69 -3.71 1.80
CA MET A 110 -18.98 -4.39 1.70
C MET A 110 -19.07 -5.58 2.65
N LEU A 111 -18.00 -6.40 2.71
CA LEU A 111 -17.93 -7.54 3.62
C LEU A 111 -18.01 -7.07 5.08
N VAL A 112 -17.26 -6.04 5.46
CA VAL A 112 -17.28 -5.46 6.81
C VAL A 112 -18.69 -4.99 7.18
N LEU A 113 -19.37 -4.26 6.29
CA LEU A 113 -20.74 -3.80 6.53
C LEU A 113 -21.72 -4.96 6.74
N MET A 114 -21.59 -6.03 5.94
CA MET A 114 -22.45 -7.21 6.08
C MET A 114 -22.16 -7.99 7.36
N MET A 115 -20.88 -8.10 7.77
CA MET A 115 -20.49 -8.69 9.04
C MET A 115 -21.01 -7.88 10.23
N ALA A 116 -20.92 -6.55 10.17
CA ALA A 116 -21.47 -5.67 11.19
C ALA A 116 -23.00 -5.85 11.33
N LEU A 117 -23.72 -5.88 10.20
CA LEU A 117 -25.17 -6.13 10.18
C LEU A 117 -25.53 -7.51 10.75
N ALA A 118 -24.78 -8.56 10.37
CA ALA A 118 -24.95 -9.90 10.94
C ALA A 118 -24.71 -9.90 12.46
N GLY A 119 -23.69 -9.17 12.92
CA GLY A 119 -23.40 -8.96 14.33
C GLY A 119 -24.55 -8.29 15.09
N CYS A 120 -25.11 -7.20 14.55
CA CYS A 120 -26.27 -6.52 15.14
C CYS A 120 -27.47 -7.45 15.29
N LYS A 121 -27.82 -8.21 14.25
CA LYS A 121 -28.92 -9.19 14.31
C LYS A 121 -28.70 -10.26 15.38
N VAL A 122 -27.47 -10.75 15.52
CA VAL A 122 -27.12 -11.70 16.58
C VAL A 122 -27.28 -11.05 17.96
N LEU A 123 -26.84 -9.81 18.13
CA LEU A 123 -26.94 -9.13 19.42
C LEU A 123 -28.39 -8.83 19.85
N GLU A 124 -29.29 -8.60 18.88
CA GLU A 124 -30.71 -8.33 19.13
C GLU A 124 -31.54 -9.59 19.37
N GLU A 125 -31.29 -10.66 18.61
CA GLU A 125 -32.17 -11.84 18.56
C GLU A 125 -31.63 -13.04 19.36
N GLU A 126 -30.32 -13.15 19.59
CA GLU A 126 -29.72 -14.41 20.03
C GLU A 126 -29.52 -14.57 21.53
N LYS A 127 -29.51 -15.85 21.92
CA LYS A 127 -29.15 -16.29 23.27
C LYS A 127 -27.65 -16.55 23.35
N GLU A 128 -27.07 -16.27 24.51
CA GLU A 128 -25.64 -16.48 24.84
C GLU A 128 -25.06 -17.83 24.36
N LYS A 129 -25.82 -18.94 24.48
CA LYS A 129 -25.35 -20.27 24.07
C LYS A 129 -25.01 -20.37 22.57
N ALA A 130 -25.74 -19.66 21.70
CA ALA A 130 -25.46 -19.64 20.27
C ALA A 130 -24.19 -18.83 19.96
N ILE A 131 -23.98 -17.76 20.72
CA ILE A 131 -22.80 -16.90 20.62
C ILE A 131 -21.53 -17.66 21.01
N CYS A 132 -21.57 -18.44 22.11
CA CYS A 132 -20.42 -19.27 22.50
C CYS A 132 -19.97 -20.25 21.41
N LYS A 133 -20.91 -20.76 20.59
CA LYS A 133 -20.57 -21.64 19.45
C LYS A 133 -19.81 -20.89 18.35
N GLY A 134 -20.20 -19.66 18.05
CA GLY A 134 -19.48 -18.83 17.08
C GLY A 134 -18.11 -18.38 17.60
N ILE A 135 -18.00 -18.06 18.89
CA ILE A 135 -16.70 -17.78 19.53
C ILE A 135 -15.77 -18.99 19.43
N PHE A 136 -16.27 -20.19 19.74
CA PHE A 136 -15.50 -21.42 19.61
C PHE A 136 -15.07 -21.67 18.16
N GLY A 137 -16.00 -21.51 17.20
CA GLY A 137 -15.69 -21.64 15.78
C GLY A 137 -14.64 -20.62 15.31
N ASN A 138 -14.71 -19.37 15.79
CA ASN A 138 -13.71 -18.34 15.49
C ASN A 138 -12.32 -18.72 16.04
N ALA A 139 -12.26 -19.23 17.28
CA ALA A 139 -11.02 -19.73 17.85
C ALA A 139 -10.44 -20.91 17.05
N LEU A 140 -11.28 -21.80 16.55
CA LEU A 140 -10.85 -22.89 15.66
C LEU A 140 -10.32 -22.36 14.32
N CYS A 141 -10.98 -21.36 13.71
CA CYS A 141 -10.47 -20.71 12.50
C CYS A 141 -9.10 -20.05 12.72
N ILE A 142 -8.90 -19.37 13.87
CA ILE A 142 -7.62 -18.77 14.23
C ILE A 142 -6.55 -19.85 14.47
N LEU A 143 -6.90 -20.97 15.08
CA LEU A 143 -5.98 -22.11 15.23
C LEU A 143 -5.55 -22.66 13.86
N MET A 144 -6.49 -22.83 12.93
CA MET A 144 -6.20 -23.26 11.56
C MET A 144 -5.32 -22.25 10.83
N LEU A 145 -5.56 -20.94 11.02
CA LEU A 145 -4.71 -19.88 10.49
C LEU A 145 -3.28 -20.00 11.05
N LEU A 146 -3.13 -20.21 12.36
CA LEU A 146 -1.83 -20.36 12.99
C LEU A 146 -1.05 -21.55 12.45
N LEU A 147 -1.72 -22.70 12.29
CA LEU A 147 -1.13 -23.89 11.68
C LEU A 147 -0.74 -23.61 10.22
N SER A 148 -1.61 -22.94 9.45
CA SER A 148 -1.31 -22.61 8.05
C SER A 148 -0.12 -21.66 7.91
N ALA A 149 0.02 -20.66 8.78
CA ALA A 149 1.15 -19.73 8.77
C ALA A 149 2.49 -20.43 9.07
N TYR A 150 2.47 -21.43 9.94
CA TYR A 150 3.65 -22.21 10.30
C TYR A 150 4.02 -23.27 9.24
N LEU A 151 3.02 -23.95 8.66
CA LEU A 151 3.22 -25.08 7.75
C LEU A 151 3.43 -24.68 6.29
N PHE A 152 2.84 -23.56 5.86
CA PHE A 152 2.93 -23.14 4.46
C PHE A 152 4.23 -22.37 4.20
N PRO A 153 4.84 -22.56 3.01
CA PRO A 153 6.01 -21.78 2.63
C PRO A 153 5.64 -20.31 2.51
N GLY A 154 6.60 -19.45 2.85
CA GLY A 154 6.47 -18.00 2.71
C GLY A 154 6.75 -17.54 1.29
N GLU A 155 6.74 -16.22 1.10
CA GLU A 155 7.15 -15.60 -0.17
C GLU A 155 8.65 -15.86 -0.47
N GLY A 156 8.96 -16.14 -1.73
CA GLY A 156 10.33 -16.45 -2.17
C GLY A 156 10.85 -17.77 -1.60
N GLU A 157 12.06 -17.73 -1.05
CA GLU A 157 12.74 -18.91 -0.44
C GLU A 157 12.41 -19.08 1.05
N ALA A 158 11.45 -18.31 1.58
CA ALA A 158 11.11 -18.37 3.01
C ALA A 158 10.49 -19.72 3.40
N ALA A 159 11.10 -20.38 4.39
CA ALA A 159 10.67 -21.71 4.86
C ALA A 159 9.26 -21.74 5.45
N SER A 160 8.74 -20.60 5.93
CA SER A 160 7.37 -20.47 6.42
C SER A 160 6.78 -19.11 6.08
N ALA A 161 5.45 -19.05 6.01
CA ALA A 161 4.70 -17.80 5.90
C ALA A 161 4.65 -17.01 7.22
N LEU A 162 5.37 -17.44 8.26
CA LEU A 162 5.47 -16.78 9.56
C LEU A 162 6.80 -16.05 9.69
N TYR A 163 6.76 -14.72 9.65
CA TYR A 163 7.96 -13.89 9.75
C TYR A 163 8.23 -13.43 11.18
N ARG A 164 7.17 -13.17 11.96
CA ARG A 164 7.27 -12.59 13.30
C ARG A 164 6.40 -13.33 14.31
N PRO A 165 6.93 -14.44 14.88
CA PRO A 165 6.13 -15.35 15.69
C PRO A 165 5.49 -14.70 16.91
N VAL A 166 6.21 -13.81 17.60
CA VAL A 166 5.70 -13.14 18.81
C VAL A 166 4.54 -12.18 18.48
N ARG A 167 4.70 -11.32 17.45
CA ARG A 167 3.64 -10.40 17.02
C ARG A 167 2.42 -11.17 16.53
N PHE A 168 2.63 -12.19 15.70
CA PHE A 168 1.54 -13.01 15.18
C PHE A 168 0.78 -13.75 16.30
N ALA A 169 1.50 -14.37 17.24
CA ALA A 169 0.89 -15.02 18.41
C ALA A 169 0.09 -14.03 19.27
N PHE A 170 0.59 -12.82 19.46
CA PHE A 170 -0.11 -11.75 20.17
C PHE A 170 -1.42 -11.34 19.47
N LEU A 171 -1.42 -11.21 18.14
CA LEU A 171 -2.63 -10.92 17.36
C LEU A 171 -3.65 -12.07 17.41
N CYS A 172 -3.19 -13.32 17.32
CA CYS A 172 -4.02 -14.52 17.53
C CYS A 172 -4.65 -14.52 18.93
N MET A 173 -3.86 -14.18 19.96
CA MET A 173 -4.35 -14.08 21.34
C MET A 173 -5.45 -13.03 21.45
N ILE A 174 -5.30 -11.83 20.86
CA ILE A 174 -6.35 -10.81 20.84
C ILE A 174 -7.61 -11.32 20.13
N GLY A 175 -7.46 -11.94 18.95
CA GLY A 175 -8.57 -12.47 18.16
C GLY A 175 -9.41 -13.53 18.88
N VAL A 176 -8.80 -14.28 19.81
CA VAL A 176 -9.47 -15.29 20.64
C VAL A 176 -9.97 -14.70 21.97
N ALA A 177 -9.11 -13.97 22.68
CA ALA A 177 -9.39 -13.48 24.03
C ALA A 177 -10.47 -12.39 24.04
N ALA A 178 -10.51 -11.49 23.06
CA ALA A 178 -11.45 -10.37 23.08
C ALA A 178 -12.93 -10.82 23.06
N PRO A 179 -13.37 -11.74 22.15
CA PRO A 179 -14.73 -12.28 22.20
C PRO A 179 -15.01 -13.09 23.48
N MET A 180 -14.02 -13.83 23.99
CA MET A 180 -14.18 -14.64 25.21
C MET A 180 -14.36 -13.79 26.46
N VAL A 181 -13.55 -12.74 26.63
CA VAL A 181 -13.66 -11.79 27.75
C VAL A 181 -15.00 -11.07 27.68
N TRP A 182 -15.43 -10.62 26.50
CA TRP A 182 -16.75 -10.02 26.34
C TRP A 182 -17.87 -10.98 26.73
N ALA A 183 -17.85 -12.23 26.26
CA ALA A 183 -18.85 -13.23 26.63
C ALA A 183 -18.89 -13.49 28.14
N LEU A 184 -17.73 -13.51 28.79
CA LEU A 184 -17.62 -13.62 30.26
C LEU A 184 -18.26 -12.41 30.96
N LEU A 185 -17.99 -11.19 30.49
CA LEU A 185 -18.58 -9.97 31.05
C LEU A 185 -20.10 -9.94 30.88
N VAL A 186 -20.61 -10.35 29.72
CA VAL A 186 -22.05 -10.53 29.47
C VAL A 186 -22.65 -11.53 30.45
N LYS A 187 -22.00 -12.69 30.65
CA LYS A 187 -22.45 -13.72 31.59
C LYS A 187 -22.48 -13.21 33.04
N ILE A 188 -21.46 -12.47 33.47
CA ILE A 188 -21.40 -11.86 34.81
C ILE A 188 -22.53 -10.83 35.00
N ALA A 189 -22.71 -9.93 34.03
CA ALA A 189 -23.75 -8.90 34.09
C ALA A 189 -25.16 -9.52 34.15
N ARG A 190 -25.40 -10.57 33.38
CA ARG A 190 -26.67 -11.31 33.40
C ARG A 190 -26.88 -12.04 34.73
N ASN A 191 -25.84 -12.68 35.28
CA ASN A 191 -25.94 -13.34 36.59
C ASN A 191 -26.24 -12.35 37.72
N ARG A 192 -25.69 -11.13 37.69
CA ARG A 192 -26.03 -10.06 38.64
C ARG A 192 -27.50 -9.65 38.48
N LYS A 193 -27.91 -9.28 37.26
CA LYS A 193 -29.30 -8.88 36.99
C LYS A 193 -30.32 -9.99 37.32
N ARG A 194 -29.96 -11.27 37.18
CA ARG A 194 -30.82 -12.41 37.54
C ARG A 194 -31.05 -12.51 39.04
N ARG A 195 -30.04 -12.14 39.84
CA ARG A 195 -30.16 -12.06 41.31
C ARG A 195 -31.05 -10.89 41.74
N ASP A 196 -30.99 -9.77 41.02
CA ASP A 196 -31.65 -8.52 41.42
C ASP A 196 -33.10 -8.39 40.89
N ALA A 197 -33.39 -8.84 39.67
CA ALA A 197 -34.65 -8.57 38.96
C ALA A 197 -35.37 -9.83 38.40
N GLY A 198 -34.92 -11.04 38.77
CA GLY A 198 -35.52 -12.29 38.32
C GLY A 198 -35.15 -12.74 36.90
N GLU A 199 -35.65 -13.93 36.50
CA GLU A 199 -35.21 -14.65 35.29
C GLU A 199 -35.82 -14.14 33.98
N GLU A 200 -36.93 -13.40 34.05
CA GLU A 200 -37.68 -12.93 32.89
C GLU A 200 -37.06 -11.67 32.25
N GLU A 201 -36.52 -10.76 33.08
CA GLU A 201 -35.81 -9.55 32.66
C GLU A 201 -34.36 -9.77 32.17
N THR A 202 -33.86 -11.00 32.26
CA THR A 202 -32.45 -11.35 31.96
C THR A 202 -32.24 -12.08 30.63
N LYS A 203 -33.27 -12.13 29.79
CA LYS A 203 -33.20 -12.84 28.50
C LYS A 203 -32.34 -12.12 27.44
N GLY A 204 -32.27 -10.79 27.47
CA GLY A 204 -31.51 -9.99 26.50
C GLY A 204 -30.03 -9.81 26.83
N ILE A 205 -29.22 -9.55 25.81
CA ILE A 205 -27.81 -9.17 25.95
C ILE A 205 -27.73 -7.72 26.46
N PRO A 206 -26.85 -7.40 27.42
CA PRO A 206 -26.67 -6.03 27.88
C PRO A 206 -25.98 -5.18 26.79
N ILE A 207 -26.79 -4.55 25.92
CA ILE A 207 -26.31 -3.77 24.77
C ILE A 207 -25.37 -2.63 25.17
N ARG A 208 -25.69 -1.90 26.26
CA ARG A 208 -24.83 -0.80 26.75
C ARG A 208 -23.43 -1.27 27.12
N LEU A 209 -23.32 -2.39 27.84
CA LEU A 209 -22.03 -3.00 28.19
C LEU A 209 -21.29 -3.44 26.92
N THR A 210 -22.01 -4.08 25.99
CA THR A 210 -21.46 -4.56 24.72
C THR A 210 -20.91 -3.41 23.89
N LEU A 211 -21.61 -2.28 23.81
CA LEU A 211 -21.16 -1.07 23.12
C LEU A 211 -19.89 -0.51 23.75
N VAL A 212 -19.83 -0.39 25.07
CA VAL A 212 -18.63 0.08 25.79
C VAL A 212 -17.45 -0.83 25.51
N CYS A 213 -17.63 -2.16 25.60
CA CYS A 213 -16.56 -3.11 25.26
C CYS A 213 -16.11 -2.97 23.80
N ALA A 214 -17.04 -2.76 22.86
CA ALA A 214 -16.72 -2.63 21.44
C ALA A 214 -15.89 -1.37 21.16
N CYS A 215 -16.29 -0.23 21.76
CA CYS A 215 -15.52 1.01 21.68
C CYS A 215 -14.13 0.86 22.30
N LEU A 216 -14.00 0.23 23.47
CA LEU A 216 -12.70 -0.05 24.09
C LEU A 216 -11.85 -0.98 23.22
N GLY A 217 -12.44 -2.01 22.63
CA GLY A 217 -11.77 -2.90 21.69
C GLY A 217 -11.23 -2.15 20.47
N ALA A 218 -12.03 -1.22 19.90
CA ALA A 218 -11.61 -0.37 18.79
C ALA A 218 -10.45 0.57 19.19
N ILE A 219 -10.52 1.21 20.36
CA ILE A 219 -9.45 2.06 20.88
C ILE A 219 -8.16 1.25 21.06
N CYS A 220 -8.21 0.10 21.75
CA CYS A 220 -7.04 -0.72 22.02
C CYS A 220 -6.39 -1.25 20.74
N THR A 221 -7.18 -1.75 19.78
CA THR A 221 -6.66 -2.24 18.50
C THR A 221 -6.09 -1.12 17.63
N SER A 222 -6.67 0.08 17.69
CA SER A 222 -6.15 1.26 16.98
C SER A 222 -4.83 1.76 17.58
N ILE A 223 -4.73 1.83 18.92
CA ILE A 223 -3.47 2.17 19.61
C ILE A 223 -2.39 1.16 19.29
N LEU A 224 -2.72 -0.14 19.28
CA LEU A 224 -1.79 -1.19 18.89
C LEU A 224 -1.31 -1.00 17.45
N ALA A 225 -2.21 -0.77 16.50
CA ALA A 225 -1.84 -0.54 15.10
C ALA A 225 -0.92 0.68 14.97
N ILE A 226 -1.26 1.80 15.60
CA ILE A 226 -0.41 3.02 15.60
C ILE A 226 0.97 2.72 16.19
N TRP A 227 1.03 2.03 17.33
CA TRP A 227 2.31 1.64 17.94
C TRP A 227 3.14 0.77 17.00
N GLN A 228 2.52 -0.17 16.29
CA GLN A 228 3.19 -1.02 15.31
C GLN A 228 3.70 -0.24 14.10
N PHE A 229 2.96 0.77 13.62
CA PHE A 229 3.38 1.65 12.53
C PHE A 229 4.57 2.53 12.89
N ARG A 230 4.73 2.87 14.18
CA ARG A 230 5.88 3.64 14.68
C ARG A 230 7.15 2.80 14.84
N GLN A 231 7.05 1.47 14.76
CA GLN A 231 8.23 0.62 14.88
C GLN A 231 9.06 0.69 13.60
N GLY A 232 10.34 1.06 13.73
CA GLY A 232 11.25 1.15 12.59
C GLY A 232 11.16 2.44 11.80
N THR A 233 10.34 3.41 12.22
CA THR A 233 10.26 4.73 11.60
C THR A 233 11.06 5.76 12.38
N ASP A 234 11.92 6.51 11.69
CA ASP A 234 12.56 7.70 12.25
C ASP A 234 11.62 8.91 12.09
N GLU A 235 10.81 9.14 13.11
CA GLU A 235 9.83 10.23 13.14
C GLU A 235 10.49 11.60 12.99
N GLN A 236 11.69 11.78 13.56
CA GLN A 236 12.40 13.05 13.53
C GLN A 236 13.03 13.30 12.17
N ALA A 237 13.57 12.27 11.52
CA ALA A 237 14.03 12.37 10.13
C ALA A 237 12.87 12.70 9.18
N MET A 238 11.73 12.04 9.31
CA MET A 238 10.54 12.35 8.50
C MET A 238 10.03 13.78 8.72
N LEU A 239 9.91 14.21 9.98
CA LEU A 239 9.48 15.57 10.30
C LEU A 239 10.47 16.61 9.76
N SER A 240 11.77 16.35 9.88
CA SER A 240 12.80 17.26 9.37
C SER A 240 12.75 17.35 7.84
N ALA A 241 12.52 16.24 7.12
CA ALA A 241 12.32 16.26 5.66
C ALA A 241 11.13 17.15 5.24
N TYR A 242 10.00 17.05 5.94
CA TYR A 242 8.85 17.94 5.68
C TYR A 242 9.15 19.41 6.02
N GLN A 243 9.88 19.68 7.09
CA GLN A 243 10.29 21.04 7.44
C GLN A 243 11.24 21.62 6.39
N VAL A 244 12.20 20.83 5.90
CA VAL A 244 13.09 21.20 4.79
C VAL A 244 12.26 21.50 3.55
N GLY A 245 11.33 20.63 3.18
CA GLY A 245 10.45 20.86 2.04
C GLY A 245 9.62 22.14 2.14
N GLY A 246 9.20 22.52 3.34
CA GLY A 246 8.49 23.78 3.60
C GLY A 246 9.35 25.03 3.41
N GLN A 247 10.68 24.90 3.38
CA GLN A 247 11.61 26.00 3.09
C GLN A 247 11.99 26.09 1.61
N LEU A 248 11.73 25.05 0.80
CA LEU A 248 12.08 25.04 -0.61
C LEU A 248 11.09 25.89 -1.43
N LEU A 249 11.64 26.84 -2.19
CA LEU A 249 10.88 27.78 -2.99
C LEU A 249 10.70 27.28 -4.44
N GLU A 250 9.70 27.84 -5.14
CA GLU A 250 9.62 27.71 -6.59
C GLU A 250 10.42 28.85 -7.23
N GLU A 251 11.67 28.59 -7.58
CA GLU A 251 12.56 29.59 -8.18
C GLU A 251 12.17 29.96 -9.61
N ASP A 252 11.89 28.95 -10.46
CA ASP A 252 11.45 29.13 -11.84
C ASP A 252 10.45 28.01 -12.21
N PRO A 253 9.23 28.34 -12.68
CA PRO A 253 8.21 27.35 -13.02
C PRO A 253 8.59 26.40 -14.16
N GLN A 254 9.57 26.76 -15.00
CA GLN A 254 10.08 25.93 -16.09
C GLN A 254 11.01 24.80 -15.63
N TYR A 255 11.40 24.78 -14.35
CA TYR A 255 12.35 23.82 -13.81
C TYR A 255 11.81 23.13 -12.55
N ARG A 256 12.57 22.13 -12.08
CA ARG A 256 12.24 21.22 -10.98
C ARG A 256 13.47 20.95 -10.12
N TYR A 257 13.20 20.52 -8.90
CA TYR A 257 14.21 19.92 -8.03
C TYR A 257 14.47 18.48 -8.45
N ALA A 258 15.75 18.09 -8.49
CA ALA A 258 16.21 16.73 -8.73
C ALA A 258 16.00 15.83 -7.50
N LEU A 259 14.77 15.83 -6.98
CA LEU A 259 14.29 15.06 -5.85
C LEU A 259 13.14 14.16 -6.31
N SER A 260 13.11 12.95 -5.78
CA SER A 260 12.06 11.95 -5.99
C SER A 260 11.40 11.49 -4.70
N ASP A 261 11.93 11.86 -3.54
CA ASP A 261 11.23 11.68 -2.27
C ASP A 261 10.19 12.80 -2.08
N ASN A 262 8.93 12.37 -2.00
CA ASN A 262 7.79 13.24 -1.79
C ASN A 262 7.88 14.05 -0.48
N ALA A 263 8.58 13.55 0.54
CA ALA A 263 8.68 14.24 1.84
C ALA A 263 9.27 15.65 1.72
N TYR A 264 10.21 15.86 0.77
CA TYR A 264 10.86 17.17 0.55
C TYR A 264 10.10 18.12 -0.38
N VAL A 265 9.06 17.66 -1.09
CA VAL A 265 8.37 18.50 -2.10
C VAL A 265 6.86 18.63 -1.84
N MET A 266 6.31 17.90 -0.88
CA MET A 266 4.88 17.96 -0.55
C MET A 266 4.48 19.15 0.33
N SER A 267 5.39 19.69 1.15
CA SER A 267 5.09 20.69 2.18
C SER A 267 5.35 22.14 1.75
N GLY A 268 6.03 22.36 0.63
CA GLY A 268 6.42 23.68 0.13
C GLY A 268 5.94 23.98 -1.29
N ALA A 269 6.50 25.02 -1.89
CA ALA A 269 6.20 25.43 -3.27
C ALA A 269 7.06 24.69 -4.31
N ALA A 270 8.18 24.12 -3.89
CA ALA A 270 9.09 23.37 -4.73
C ALA A 270 8.42 22.16 -5.40
N LYS A 271 8.81 21.90 -6.65
CA LYS A 271 8.30 20.79 -7.46
C LYS A 271 9.44 19.84 -7.80
N GLY A 272 9.30 18.57 -7.43
CA GLY A 272 10.31 17.53 -7.67
C GLY A 272 10.12 16.79 -9.00
N LEU A 273 11.20 16.20 -9.51
CA LEU A 273 11.17 15.32 -10.70
C LEU A 273 10.45 14.00 -10.47
N GLY A 274 10.53 13.44 -9.26
CA GLY A 274 9.98 12.11 -8.97
C GLY A 274 8.72 12.13 -8.13
N SER A 275 7.96 13.24 -8.11
CA SER A 275 6.76 13.29 -7.28
C SER A 275 5.68 12.33 -7.82
N TRP A 276 5.34 11.33 -7.00
CA TRP A 276 4.34 10.32 -7.34
C TRP A 276 2.98 10.72 -6.77
N SER A 277 1.95 10.69 -7.62
CA SER A 277 0.55 10.78 -7.21
C SER A 277 -0.21 9.52 -7.63
N SER A 278 -1.31 9.22 -6.94
CA SER A 278 -2.14 8.04 -7.21
C SER A 278 -2.88 8.09 -8.57
N THR A 279 -2.69 9.15 -9.37
CA THR A 279 -3.30 9.34 -10.69
C THR A 279 -2.23 9.53 -11.77
N ALA A 280 -1.24 8.62 -11.81
CA ALA A 280 -0.23 8.62 -12.85
C ALA A 280 -0.83 8.20 -14.20
N SER A 281 -0.51 8.96 -15.26
CA SER A 281 -0.88 8.60 -16.64
C SER A 281 -0.09 7.39 -17.14
N ASN A 282 -0.70 6.55 -17.97
CA ASN A 282 -0.01 5.44 -18.65
C ASN A 282 1.15 5.92 -19.54
N ALA A 283 1.10 7.16 -20.03
CA ALA A 283 2.18 7.77 -20.80
C ALA A 283 3.51 7.80 -20.02
N LEU A 284 3.44 7.94 -18.70
CA LEU A 284 4.63 7.83 -17.87
C LEU A 284 5.19 6.41 -17.99
N THR A 285 4.35 5.38 -17.90
CA THR A 285 4.80 3.98 -17.93
C THR A 285 5.42 3.61 -19.28
N GLU A 286 4.87 4.15 -20.37
CA GLU A 286 5.49 4.07 -21.70
C GLU A 286 6.86 4.74 -21.74
N PHE A 287 6.99 5.94 -21.15
CA PHE A 287 8.27 6.64 -21.04
C PHE A 287 9.31 5.84 -20.23
N ASP A 288 8.93 5.27 -19.08
CA ASP A 288 9.83 4.39 -18.30
C ASP A 288 10.22 3.14 -19.11
N GLY A 289 9.29 2.63 -19.92
CA GLY A 289 9.53 1.51 -20.82
C GLY A 289 10.59 1.78 -21.89
N LEU A 290 10.90 3.05 -22.22
CA LEU A 290 12.04 3.39 -23.08
C LEU A 290 13.38 3.05 -22.44
N PHE A 291 13.42 2.90 -21.12
CA PHE A 291 14.59 2.54 -20.33
C PHE A 291 14.50 1.10 -19.78
N ASP A 292 13.62 0.29 -20.38
CA ASP A 292 13.35 -1.09 -19.98
C ASP A 292 13.01 -1.23 -18.50
N PHE A 293 12.30 -0.23 -17.96
CA PHE A 293 11.78 -0.21 -16.60
C PHE A 293 10.27 -0.44 -16.63
N TRP A 294 9.82 -1.51 -15.99
CA TRP A 294 8.39 -1.82 -15.83
C TRP A 294 8.11 -2.38 -14.45
N LEU A 295 7.54 -1.55 -13.58
CA LEU A 295 7.02 -1.95 -12.27
C LEU A 295 5.67 -1.28 -12.05
N GLY A 296 4.64 -2.05 -11.69
CA GLY A 296 3.26 -1.54 -11.62
C GLY A 296 3.00 -0.54 -10.49
N ASP A 297 3.88 -0.46 -9.49
CA ASP A 297 3.79 0.43 -8.32
C ASP A 297 5.05 1.30 -8.09
N LYS A 298 6.11 1.11 -8.88
CA LYS A 298 7.31 1.93 -8.81
C LYS A 298 7.53 2.65 -10.11
N ARG A 299 8.26 3.75 -10.04
CA ARG A 299 8.63 4.57 -11.19
C ARG A 299 10.14 4.58 -11.32
N LEU A 300 10.63 4.72 -12.55
CA LEU A 300 12.04 4.92 -12.80
C LEU A 300 12.49 6.19 -12.08
N VAL A 301 13.49 6.06 -11.22
CA VAL A 301 14.12 7.19 -10.53
C VAL A 301 14.93 7.99 -11.55
N LYS A 302 14.38 9.12 -12.01
CA LYS A 302 14.91 9.85 -13.17
C LYS A 302 16.35 10.33 -13.00
N VAL A 303 16.76 10.63 -11.77
CA VAL A 303 18.11 11.11 -11.47
C VAL A 303 19.19 10.03 -11.57
N THR A 304 18.84 8.74 -11.70
CA THR A 304 19.82 7.65 -11.81
C THR A 304 20.20 7.32 -13.25
N VAL A 305 19.51 7.89 -14.24
CA VAL A 305 19.81 7.68 -15.66
C VAL A 305 20.42 8.97 -16.21
N PRO A 306 21.64 8.91 -16.80
CA PRO A 306 22.28 10.08 -17.39
C PRO A 306 21.38 10.82 -18.40
N GLY A 307 21.37 12.14 -18.35
CA GLY A 307 20.60 13.01 -19.24
C GLY A 307 19.11 13.17 -18.86
N LEU A 308 18.52 12.26 -18.08
CA LEU A 308 17.10 12.37 -17.71
C LEU A 308 16.82 13.50 -16.73
N GLN A 309 17.76 13.82 -15.83
CA GLN A 309 17.61 14.96 -14.93
C GLN A 309 17.54 16.26 -15.74
N GLU A 310 18.46 16.44 -16.69
CA GLU A 310 18.55 17.61 -17.56
C GLU A 310 17.35 17.72 -18.49
N LEU A 311 16.93 16.60 -19.10
CA LEU A 311 15.80 16.50 -20.02
C LEU A 311 14.49 16.96 -19.37
N LEU A 312 14.29 16.58 -18.11
CA LEU A 312 13.05 16.83 -17.38
C LEU A 312 13.08 18.15 -16.59
N GLY A 313 14.10 19.00 -16.80
CA GLY A 313 14.23 20.29 -16.15
C GLY A 313 14.68 20.23 -14.69
N GLY A 314 15.37 19.17 -14.28
CA GLY A 314 15.97 18.98 -12.95
C GLY A 314 17.15 19.89 -12.67
N ARG A 315 16.87 21.20 -12.55
CA ARG A 315 17.87 22.25 -12.41
C ARG A 315 18.41 22.40 -10.99
N TYR A 316 17.59 22.11 -9.99
CA TYR A 316 17.94 22.39 -8.58
C TYR A 316 18.28 21.10 -7.84
N GLU A 317 19.43 21.07 -7.16
CA GLU A 317 19.85 19.94 -6.33
C GLU A 317 19.95 20.35 -4.86
N LEU A 318 19.57 19.43 -3.97
CA LEU A 318 19.59 19.63 -2.53
C LEU A 318 20.74 18.84 -1.91
N TYR A 319 21.57 19.54 -1.14
CA TYR A 319 22.69 19.00 -0.38
C TYR A 319 22.47 19.21 1.11
N ARG A 320 22.88 18.23 1.93
CA ARG A 320 22.86 18.29 3.40
C ARG A 320 24.28 18.35 3.94
N GLY A 321 24.47 19.14 4.99
CA GLY A 321 25.74 19.29 5.69
C GLY A 321 26.33 20.68 5.50
N ASN A 322 27.55 20.88 6.00
CA ASN A 322 28.27 22.13 5.83
C ASN A 322 28.81 22.25 4.40
N LEU A 323 28.99 23.47 3.88
CA LEU A 323 29.47 23.70 2.50
C LEU A 323 30.68 22.84 2.10
N HIS A 324 31.64 22.61 3.01
CA HIS A 324 32.85 21.83 2.71
C HIS A 324 32.66 20.31 2.72
N GLU A 325 31.61 19.79 3.34
CA GLU A 325 31.34 18.35 3.54
C GLU A 325 29.93 17.95 3.06
N ALA A 326 29.33 18.78 2.21
CA ALA A 326 27.93 18.64 1.83
C ALA A 326 27.72 17.36 1.02
N SER A 327 26.72 16.58 1.39
CA SER A 327 26.34 15.34 0.71
C SER A 327 25.04 15.53 -0.05
N ARG A 328 25.01 15.11 -1.31
CA ARG A 328 23.80 15.17 -2.14
C ARG A 328 22.73 14.30 -1.50
N ILE A 329 21.54 14.86 -1.30
CA ILE A 329 20.40 14.07 -0.85
C ILE A 329 19.89 13.26 -2.04
N GLY A 330 20.30 12.00 -2.10
CA GLY A 330 19.71 11.00 -2.98
C GLY A 330 18.47 10.38 -2.33
N ASN A 331 17.50 9.98 -3.15
CA ASN A 331 16.27 9.34 -2.66
C ASN A 331 16.48 7.82 -2.69
N GLY A 332 16.35 7.12 -1.56
CA GLY A 332 16.12 5.66 -1.56
C GLY A 332 14.74 5.38 -2.14
N GLU A 333 14.48 4.34 -2.92
CA GLU A 333 15.02 2.98 -2.90
C GLU A 333 15.82 2.68 -4.17
N SER A 334 17.03 2.15 -4.01
CA SER A 334 17.72 1.52 -5.12
C SER A 334 18.03 0.08 -4.74
N GLU A 335 17.67 -0.86 -5.62
CA GLU A 335 18.28 -2.18 -5.67
C GLU A 335 19.76 -2.11 -6.13
N ALA A 336 20.29 -0.91 -6.38
CA ALA A 336 21.72 -0.64 -6.56
C ALA A 336 22.11 0.63 -5.79
N GLY A 337 22.66 0.47 -4.59
CA GLY A 337 23.02 1.55 -3.65
C GLY A 337 23.47 2.86 -4.31
N GLY A 338 22.62 3.88 -4.22
CA GLY A 338 23.04 5.25 -4.49
C GLY A 338 23.88 5.72 -3.32
N ALA A 339 25.19 5.80 -3.51
CA ALA A 339 26.08 6.40 -2.53
C ALA A 339 25.68 7.87 -2.31
N LEU A 340 25.70 8.34 -1.06
CA LEU A 340 25.72 9.76 -0.74
C LEU A 340 26.98 10.35 -1.41
N GLU A 341 26.80 11.14 -2.47
CA GLU A 341 27.91 11.83 -3.10
C GLU A 341 28.29 13.05 -2.27
N THR A 342 29.48 13.01 -1.69
CA THR A 342 30.09 14.16 -1.01
C THR A 342 30.69 15.12 -2.04
N LYS A 343 30.32 16.40 -1.97
CA LYS A 343 30.87 17.47 -2.81
C LYS A 343 31.16 18.69 -1.93
N SER A 344 32.38 19.21 -2.04
CA SER A 344 32.71 20.53 -1.49
C SER A 344 32.07 21.60 -2.38
N LEU A 345 31.21 22.43 -1.79
CA LEU A 345 30.46 23.50 -2.45
C LEU A 345 31.08 24.86 -2.13
N SER A 346 31.13 25.76 -3.11
CA SER A 346 31.49 27.16 -2.90
C SER A 346 30.23 28.02 -2.72
N GLU A 347 30.33 29.12 -1.96
CA GLU A 347 29.20 30.05 -1.75
C GLU A 347 28.61 30.58 -3.07
N THR A 348 29.44 30.70 -4.11
CA THR A 348 29.01 31.16 -5.45
C THR A 348 28.14 30.16 -6.21
N GLU A 349 28.16 28.87 -5.85
CA GLU A 349 27.32 27.83 -6.47
C GLU A 349 25.97 27.66 -5.77
N VAL A 350 25.80 28.25 -4.58
CA VAL A 350 24.64 28.03 -3.73
C VAL A 350 23.60 29.12 -3.96
N LEU A 351 22.39 28.68 -4.33
CA LEU A 351 21.25 29.55 -4.58
C LEU A 351 20.48 29.88 -3.31
N GLN A 352 20.32 28.88 -2.43
CA GLN A 352 19.61 29.02 -1.16
C GLN A 352 20.34 28.21 -0.08
N SER A 353 20.44 28.76 1.13
CA SER A 353 20.92 28.04 2.32
C SER A 353 19.97 28.25 3.48
N PHE A 354 19.69 27.19 4.23
CA PHE A 354 18.85 27.27 5.43
C PHE A 354 19.18 26.12 6.39
N THR A 355 18.72 26.25 7.64
CA THR A 355 18.98 25.27 8.70
C THR A 355 17.67 24.70 9.21
N VAL A 356 17.59 23.37 9.31
CA VAL A 356 16.44 22.66 9.89
C VAL A 356 16.95 21.65 10.90
N SER A 357 16.41 21.69 12.12
CA SER A 357 16.79 20.77 13.21
C SER A 357 18.31 20.72 13.50
N GLY A 358 19.00 21.85 13.32
CA GLY A 358 20.45 21.94 13.55
C GLY A 358 21.32 21.48 12.37
N GLU A 359 20.71 21.04 11.27
CA GLU A 359 21.40 20.60 10.04
C GLU A 359 21.30 21.68 8.97
N SER A 360 22.41 21.96 8.28
CA SER A 360 22.47 22.90 7.17
C SER A 360 22.08 22.23 5.85
N TYR A 361 21.29 22.94 5.06
CA TYR A 361 20.85 22.51 3.74
C TYR A 361 21.18 23.59 2.71
N HIS A 362 21.64 23.15 1.55
CA HIS A 362 22.08 24.01 0.47
C HIS A 362 21.42 23.58 -0.84
N VAL A 363 20.82 24.54 -1.54
CA VAL A 363 20.27 24.34 -2.89
C VAL A 363 21.27 24.88 -3.89
N ILE A 364 21.68 24.05 -4.84
CA ILE A 364 22.55 24.46 -5.95
C ILE A 364 21.81 24.42 -7.28
N GLN A 365 22.24 25.25 -8.21
CA GLN A 365 21.70 25.32 -9.55
C GLN A 365 22.65 24.67 -10.56
N LYS A 366 22.15 23.75 -11.38
CA LYS A 366 22.86 23.14 -12.51
C LYS A 366 22.26 23.58 -13.85
N ALA A 367 22.92 23.22 -14.94
CA ALA A 367 22.35 23.35 -16.27
C ALA A 367 21.29 22.26 -16.48
N ALA A 368 20.13 22.64 -17.03
CA ALA A 368 19.07 21.73 -17.42
C ALA A 368 18.27 22.37 -18.56
N CYS A 369 17.56 21.56 -19.34
CA CYS A 369 16.65 22.07 -20.36
C CYS A 369 15.35 22.56 -19.71
N PRO A 370 14.76 23.69 -20.15
CA PRO A 370 13.45 24.10 -19.64
C PRO A 370 12.39 23.09 -20.06
N ILE A 371 11.38 22.87 -19.22
CA ILE A 371 10.25 22.01 -19.56
C ILE A 371 9.61 22.49 -20.87
N GLY A 372 9.51 21.59 -21.85
CA GLY A 372 8.92 21.89 -23.16
C GLY A 372 9.87 22.58 -24.14
N TYR A 373 11.19 22.47 -23.96
CA TYR A 373 12.16 22.92 -24.95
C TYR A 373 11.99 22.20 -26.30
N ALA A 374 12.38 22.87 -27.38
CA ALA A 374 12.29 22.34 -28.73
C ALA A 374 13.59 21.66 -29.15
N VAL A 375 13.46 20.63 -29.97
CA VAL A 375 14.55 19.96 -30.69
C VAL A 375 14.27 20.02 -32.18
N ASP A 376 15.34 20.00 -32.97
CA ASP A 376 15.31 19.99 -34.44
C ASP A 376 15.54 18.60 -35.03
N SER A 377 15.66 17.57 -34.18
CA SER A 377 15.86 16.20 -34.60
C SER A 377 14.90 15.21 -33.95
N TYR A 378 14.73 14.05 -34.59
CA TYR A 378 13.91 12.95 -34.08
C TYR A 378 14.62 11.61 -34.21
N ILE A 379 14.28 10.69 -33.30
CA ILE A 379 14.70 9.28 -33.34
C ILE A 379 13.45 8.39 -33.25
N THR A 380 13.45 7.25 -33.94
CA THR A 380 12.34 6.29 -33.82
C THR A 380 12.52 5.43 -32.57
N GLU A 381 11.43 5.01 -31.95
CA GLU A 381 11.51 4.14 -30.76
C GLU A 381 12.39 2.88 -30.99
N PRO A 382 12.28 2.14 -32.12
CA PRO A 382 13.14 0.99 -32.37
C PRO A 382 14.61 1.33 -32.56
N ASP A 383 14.93 2.52 -33.08
CA ASP A 383 16.32 2.96 -33.24
C ASP A 383 16.90 3.37 -31.87
N LEU A 384 16.13 4.07 -31.04
CA LEU A 384 16.52 4.41 -29.66
C LEU A 384 16.79 3.16 -28.82
N ARG A 385 15.96 2.12 -28.96
CA ARG A 385 16.11 0.84 -28.24
C ARG A 385 17.36 0.03 -28.63
N ARG A 386 18.09 0.42 -29.68
CA ARG A 386 19.39 -0.19 -30.03
C ARG A 386 20.55 0.30 -29.15
N PHE A 387 20.38 1.43 -28.49
CA PHE A 387 21.37 1.99 -27.58
C PHE A 387 21.23 1.40 -26.18
N ASP A 388 22.33 1.42 -25.42
CA ASP A 388 22.35 1.04 -24.02
C ASP A 388 21.50 2.02 -23.19
N LYS A 389 20.94 1.55 -22.08
CA LYS A 389 19.91 2.29 -21.32
C LYS A 389 20.43 3.61 -20.79
N GLU A 390 21.70 3.62 -20.43
CA GLU A 390 22.44 4.74 -19.86
C GLU A 390 22.62 5.88 -20.87
N ASP A 391 22.72 5.55 -22.16
CA ASP A 391 22.94 6.53 -23.24
C ASP A 391 21.63 7.12 -23.77
N ARG A 392 20.53 6.37 -23.66
CA ARG A 392 19.21 6.80 -24.16
C ARG A 392 18.82 8.16 -23.60
N GLY A 393 19.06 8.42 -22.32
CA GLY A 393 18.64 9.68 -21.69
C GLY A 393 19.40 10.90 -22.23
N VAL A 394 20.68 10.73 -22.56
CA VAL A 394 21.51 11.77 -23.19
C VAL A 394 21.06 12.02 -24.63
N LEU A 395 20.75 10.95 -25.38
CA LEU A 395 20.22 11.08 -26.75
C LEU A 395 18.91 11.87 -26.81
N LEU A 396 18.03 11.68 -25.82
CA LEU A 396 16.78 12.42 -25.71
C LEU A 396 16.96 13.92 -25.50
N LEU A 397 18.13 14.38 -25.06
CA LEU A 397 18.43 15.82 -24.99
C LEU A 397 18.44 16.46 -26.38
N HIS A 398 18.78 15.69 -27.40
CA HIS A 398 18.99 16.16 -28.76
C HIS A 398 17.85 15.80 -29.71
N ALA A 399 17.08 14.74 -29.43
CA ALA A 399 16.07 14.20 -30.33
C ALA A 399 14.76 13.82 -29.62
N VAL A 400 13.64 14.09 -30.27
CA VAL A 400 12.32 13.63 -29.81
C VAL A 400 12.07 12.19 -30.26
N VAL A 401 11.46 11.38 -29.40
CA VAL A 401 11.06 10.01 -29.76
C VAL A 401 9.76 10.04 -30.53
N ILE A 402 9.74 9.36 -31.68
CA ILE A 402 8.52 9.11 -32.44
C ILE A 402 8.19 7.63 -32.38
N ALA A 403 7.00 7.32 -31.86
CA ALA A 403 6.48 5.98 -31.79
C ALA A 403 6.17 5.42 -33.18
N ASP A 404 6.23 4.10 -33.34
CA ASP A 404 6.06 3.47 -34.65
C ASP A 404 4.70 3.73 -35.30
N HIS A 405 3.65 3.83 -34.49
CA HIS A 405 2.30 4.13 -34.97
C HIS A 405 2.13 5.58 -35.43
N ASP A 406 3.01 6.48 -34.97
CA ASP A 406 3.02 7.90 -35.31
C ASP A 406 3.96 8.23 -36.48
N ARG A 407 4.66 7.23 -37.04
CA ARG A 407 5.56 7.43 -38.19
C ARG A 407 4.90 8.13 -39.38
N ASN A 408 3.60 7.95 -39.59
CA ASN A 408 2.88 8.59 -40.69
C ASN A 408 2.73 10.12 -40.47
N LEU A 409 2.77 10.59 -39.22
CA LEU A 409 2.72 12.02 -38.87
C LEU A 409 3.96 12.79 -39.34
N LEU A 410 5.08 12.08 -39.58
CA LEU A 410 6.29 12.66 -40.16
C LEU A 410 6.04 13.22 -41.57
N SER A 411 5.18 12.58 -42.36
CA SER A 411 4.98 13.00 -43.75
C SER A 411 4.23 14.34 -43.91
N GLU A 412 3.45 14.74 -42.91
CA GLU A 412 2.60 15.95 -42.97
C GLU A 412 3.07 17.11 -42.07
N LYS A 413 3.76 16.84 -40.95
CA LYS A 413 4.09 17.86 -39.93
C LYS A 413 5.58 18.00 -39.58
N SER A 414 6.47 17.13 -40.08
CA SER A 414 7.89 17.17 -39.72
C SER A 414 8.80 17.78 -40.79
N ALA A 415 8.27 18.66 -41.64
CA ALA A 415 9.05 19.40 -42.63
C ALA A 415 10.05 20.34 -41.91
N GLY A 416 11.20 19.80 -41.53
CA GLY A 416 12.25 20.51 -40.79
C GLY A 416 12.97 19.70 -39.72
N LEU A 417 12.43 18.54 -39.30
CA LEU A 417 13.12 17.68 -38.33
C LEU A 417 14.13 16.77 -39.03
N GLN A 418 15.37 16.75 -38.54
CA GLN A 418 16.41 15.84 -39.01
C GLN A 418 16.26 14.48 -38.32
N ARG A 419 16.26 13.39 -39.10
CA ARG A 419 16.28 12.05 -38.52
C ARG A 419 17.68 11.77 -38.00
N LEU A 420 17.79 11.50 -36.70
CA LEU A 420 19.04 11.09 -36.10
C LEU A 420 19.22 9.58 -36.33
N SER A 421 20.21 9.23 -37.17
CA SER A 421 20.49 7.83 -37.49
C SER A 421 21.36 7.18 -36.40
N VAL A 422 21.27 5.85 -36.28
CA VAL A 422 22.06 5.07 -35.30
C VAL A 422 23.58 5.21 -35.49
N ALA A 423 24.03 5.68 -36.66
CA ALA A 423 25.45 5.92 -36.96
C ALA A 423 25.91 7.35 -36.63
N GLU A 424 24.96 8.28 -36.43
CA GLU A 424 25.21 9.70 -36.11
C GLU A 424 24.96 10.03 -34.63
N ALA A 425 24.16 9.20 -33.94
CA ALA A 425 24.06 9.13 -32.48
C ALA A 425 25.27 8.39 -31.89
#